data_AF-A0A6L4YIB7-F1
#
_entry.id   AF-A0A6L4YIB7-F1
#
_cell.length_a   1.000
_cell.length_b   1.000
_cell.length_c   1.000
_cell.angle_alpha   90.00
_cell.angle_beta   90.00
_cell.angle_gamma   90.00
#
_symmetry.space_group_name_H-M   'P 1'
#
loop_
_entity.id
_entity.type
_entity.pdbx_description
1 polymer ?
#
loop_
_entity_poly.entity_id
_entity_poly.type
_entity_poly.pdbx_seq_one_letter_code
_entity_poly.pdbx_strand_id
1 'polypeptide(L)'
;MISIGSIYYLLPRLFGKPEMHSKKLIEVHFWIATIGVVLYIASMWIAGVMQGLMWRATNVDGTLTYSFVESVKATYPFWTIRLLGGLLFLSGMLIMAYNMFLTMAGGKAVDAPVLAPAAAH
;
A
#
# COMPACT_ATOMS: atom_id res chain seq x y z
N MET A 1 -3.60 -2.92 3.80
CA MET A 1 -4.45 -2.07 4.67
C MET A 1 -4.93 -2.82 5.90
N ILE A 2 -5.56 -4.00 5.75
CA ILE A 2 -6.04 -4.78 6.90
C ILE A 2 -4.93 -5.14 7.89
N SER A 3 -3.80 -5.67 7.43
CA SER A 3 -2.68 -6.06 8.30
C SER A 3 -2.09 -4.87 9.06
N ILE A 4 -2.04 -3.68 8.45
CA ILE A 4 -1.59 -2.45 9.09
C ILE A 4 -2.54 -2.07 10.22
N GLY A 5 -3.85 -2.10 9.97
CA GLY A 5 -4.88 -1.87 10.98
C GLY A 5 -4.80 -2.88 12.13
N SER A 6 -4.60 -4.16 11.82
CA SER A 6 -4.40 -5.21 12.82
C SER A 6 -3.16 -4.94 13.68
N ILE A 7 -2.06 -4.51 13.09
CA ILE A 7 -0.84 -4.15 13.84
C ILE A 7 -1.09 -2.95 14.74
N TYR A 8 -1.74 -1.88 14.25
CA TYR A 8 -2.06 -0.71 15.08
C TYR A 8 -2.96 -1.05 16.27
N TYR A 9 -3.79 -2.08 16.14
CA TYR A 9 -4.63 -2.57 17.22
C TYR A 9 -3.88 -3.46 18.22
N LEU A 10 -3.06 -4.39 17.71
CA LEU A 10 -2.37 -5.39 18.53
C LEU A 10 -1.14 -4.83 19.24
N LEU A 11 -0.37 -3.98 18.58
CA LEU A 11 0.91 -3.51 19.08
C LEU A 11 0.83 -2.84 20.47
N PRO A 12 -0.02 -1.84 20.73
CA PRO A 12 -0.08 -1.24 22.06
C PRO A 12 -0.46 -2.25 23.15
N ARG A 13 -1.34 -3.22 22.84
CA ARG A 13 -1.76 -4.25 23.80
C ARG A 13 -0.63 -5.19 24.18
N LEU A 14 0.22 -5.56 23.22
CA LEU A 14 1.40 -6.40 23.48
C LEU A 14 2.41 -5.69 24.40
N PHE A 15 2.46 -4.36 24.36
CA PHE A 15 3.33 -3.54 25.21
C PHE A 15 2.59 -2.92 26.41
N GLY A 16 1.39 -3.41 26.74
CA GLY A 16 0.62 -2.98 27.92
C GLY A 16 0.14 -1.53 27.87
N LYS A 17 0.08 -0.93 26.68
CA LYS A 17 -0.37 0.43 26.46
C LYS A 17 -1.85 0.47 26.07
N PRO A 18 -2.61 1.48 26.53
CA PRO A 18 -4.01 1.63 26.16
C PRO A 18 -4.18 1.96 24.67
N GLU A 19 -3.20 2.65 24.08
CA GLU A 19 -3.25 3.10 22.69
C GLU A 19 -1.85 3.30 22.09
N MET A 20 -1.81 3.45 20.77
CA MET A 20 -0.62 3.84 20.02
C MET A 20 -0.13 5.23 20.42
N HIS A 21 1.18 5.47 20.34
CA HIS A 21 1.80 6.73 20.75
C HIS A 21 1.14 7.99 20.12
N SER A 22 0.80 7.95 18.83
CA SER A 22 0.06 9.04 18.18
C SER A 22 -1.00 8.54 17.22
N LYS A 23 -2.27 8.86 17.50
CA LYS A 23 -3.40 8.64 16.58
C LYS A 23 -3.32 9.51 15.33
N LYS A 24 -2.80 10.73 15.46
CA LYS A 24 -2.62 11.66 14.32
C LYS A 24 -1.68 11.07 13.27
N LEU A 25 -0.61 10.38 13.69
CA LEU A 25 0.29 9.70 12.75
C LEU A 25 -0.38 8.52 12.02
N ILE A 26 -1.34 7.85 12.65
CA ILE A 26 -2.14 6.79 12.01
C ILE A 26 -3.03 7.39 10.93
N GLU A 27 -3.68 8.51 11.22
CA GLU A 27 -4.51 9.22 10.23
C GLU A 27 -3.68 9.74 9.05
N VAL A 28 -2.51 10.32 9.32
CA VAL A 28 -1.58 10.75 8.26
C VAL A 28 -1.11 9.56 7.42
N HIS A 29 -0.73 8.45 8.06
CA HIS A 29 -0.40 7.21 7.34
C HIS A 29 -1.55 6.78 6.44
N PHE A 30 -2.77 6.75 6.98
CA PHE A 30 -3.96 6.32 6.26
C PHE A 30 -4.17 7.15 4.99
N TRP A 31 -4.11 8.48 5.08
CA TRP A 31 -4.31 9.35 3.94
C TRP A 31 -3.20 9.22 2.90
N ILE A 32 -1.93 9.20 3.34
CA ILE A 32 -0.79 9.06 2.44
C ILE A 32 -0.84 7.70 1.71
N ALA A 33 -1.11 6.62 2.43
CA ALA A 33 -1.23 5.29 1.85
C ALA A 33 -2.42 5.18 0.89
N THR A 34 -3.56 5.76 1.25
CA THR A 34 -4.77 5.75 0.41
C THR A 34 -4.54 6.53 -0.89
N ILE A 35 -4.00 7.74 -0.80
CA ILE A 35 -3.68 8.57 -1.98
C ILE A 35 -2.66 7.84 -2.86
N GLY A 36 -1.62 7.26 -2.26
CA GLY A 36 -0.61 6.50 -2.99
C GLY A 36 -1.18 5.31 -3.76
N VAL A 37 -2.08 4.53 -3.12
CA VAL A 37 -2.75 3.38 -3.76
C VAL A 37 -3.70 3.84 -4.88
N VAL A 38 -4.49 4.89 -4.65
CA VAL A 38 -5.42 5.41 -5.68
C VAL A 38 -4.66 5.90 -6.90
N LEU A 39 -3.57 6.65 -6.71
CA LEU A 39 -2.70 7.09 -7.81
C LEU A 39 -2.08 5.91 -8.57
N TYR A 40 -1.65 4.88 -7.84
CA TYR A 40 -1.12 3.65 -8.44
C TYR A 40 -2.19 2.99 -9.33
N ILE A 41 -3.38 2.73 -8.78
CA ILE A 41 -4.47 2.06 -9.50
C ILE A 41 -4.87 2.86 -10.74
N ALA A 42 -5.07 4.18 -10.60
CA ALA A 42 -5.43 5.04 -11.71
C ALA A 42 -4.40 5.00 -12.85
N SER A 43 -3.11 5.09 -12.51
CA SER A 43 -2.03 5.02 -13.51
C SER A 43 -2.00 3.67 -14.25
N MET A 44 -2.22 2.57 -13.54
CA MET A 44 -2.18 1.22 -14.12
C MET A 44 -3.43 0.88 -14.92
N TRP A 45 -4.58 1.41 -14.55
CA TRP A 45 -5.79 1.29 -15.37
C TRP A 45 -5.63 2.00 -16.70
N ILE A 46 -5.17 3.26 -16.71
CA ILE A 46 -4.98 4.01 -17.95
C ILE A 46 -3.91 3.35 -18.82
N ALA A 47 -2.78 2.97 -18.22
CA ALA A 47 -1.73 2.23 -18.91
C ALA A 47 -2.25 0.93 -19.54
N GLY A 48 -2.96 0.10 -18.77
CA GLY A 48 -3.47 -1.19 -19.24
C GLY A 48 -4.50 -1.06 -20.36
N VAL A 49 -5.45 -0.13 -20.23
CA VAL A 49 -6.45 0.14 -21.27
C VAL A 49 -5.76 0.63 -22.54
N MET A 50 -4.84 1.59 -22.43
CA MET A 50 -4.10 2.12 -23.56
C MET A 50 -3.27 1.04 -24.26
N GLN A 51 -2.52 0.23 -23.51
CA GLN A 51 -1.74 -0.88 -24.07
C GLN A 51 -2.66 -1.88 -24.79
N GLY A 52 -3.78 -2.26 -24.17
CA GLY A 52 -4.75 -3.18 -24.78
C GLY A 52 -5.37 -2.62 -26.07
N LEU A 53 -5.68 -1.32 -26.10
CA LEU A 53 -6.18 -0.65 -27.30
C LEU A 53 -5.13 -0.58 -28.41
N MET A 54 -3.86 -0.29 -28.06
CA MET A 54 -2.77 -0.22 -29.04
C MET A 54 -2.43 -1.59 -29.63
N TRP A 55 -2.43 -2.66 -28.81
CA TRP A 55 -2.12 -4.01 -29.28
C TRP A 55 -3.18 -4.61 -30.20
N ARG A 56 -4.45 -4.18 -30.05
CA ARG A 56 -5.55 -4.62 -30.92
C ARG A 56 -5.83 -3.66 -32.08
N ALA A 57 -5.11 -2.54 -32.19
CA ALA A 57 -5.37 -1.55 -33.21
C ALA A 57 -4.88 -2.06 -34.57
N THR A 58 -5.81 -2.15 -35.52
CA THR A 58 -5.54 -2.55 -36.90
C THR A 58 -5.97 -1.44 -37.85
N ASN A 59 -5.17 -1.20 -38.87
CA ASN A 59 -5.48 -0.30 -39.97
C ASN A 59 -6.56 -0.90 -40.88
N VAL A 60 -7.09 -0.08 -41.80
CA VAL A 60 -8.13 -0.51 -42.76
C VAL A 60 -7.65 -1.64 -43.69
N ASP A 61 -6.33 -1.76 -43.88
CA ASP A 61 -5.66 -2.81 -44.64
C ASP A 61 -5.37 -4.09 -43.83
N GLY A 62 -5.77 -4.13 -42.55
CA GLY A 62 -5.57 -5.28 -41.66
C GLY A 62 -4.18 -5.36 -41.00
N THR A 63 -3.28 -4.42 -41.28
CA THR A 63 -1.97 -4.35 -40.62
C THR A 63 -2.09 -3.77 -39.20
N LEU A 64 -1.12 -4.06 -38.31
CA LEU A 64 -1.11 -3.44 -36.98
C LEU A 64 -0.81 -1.94 -37.07
N THR A 65 -1.63 -1.13 -36.42
CA THR A 65 -1.48 0.33 -36.38
C THR A 65 -0.27 0.76 -35.56
N TYR A 66 0.06 0.03 -34.48
CA TYR A 66 1.17 0.36 -33.59
C TYR A 66 2.11 -0.82 -33.43
N SER A 67 3.41 -0.54 -33.45
CA SER A 67 4.44 -1.48 -33.03
C SER A 67 4.43 -1.67 -31.51
N PHE A 68 4.96 -2.81 -31.04
CA PHE A 68 5.08 -3.06 -29.61
C PHE A 68 5.91 -1.96 -28.89
N VAL A 69 6.98 -1.48 -29.52
CA VAL A 69 7.84 -0.44 -28.96
C VAL A 69 7.09 0.88 -28.76
N GLU A 70 6.15 1.23 -29.64
CA GLU A 70 5.31 2.43 -29.47
C GLU A 70 4.38 2.29 -28.28
N SER A 71 3.78 1.11 -28.07
CA SER A 71 2.96 0.86 -26.88
C SER A 71 3.74 0.99 -25.58
N VAL A 72 5.02 0.56 -25.59
CA VAL A 72 5.92 0.70 -24.44
C VAL A 72 6.26 2.17 -24.20
N LYS A 73 6.63 2.91 -25.24
CA LYS A 73 6.93 4.36 -25.16
C LYS A 73 5.75 5.16 -24.62
N ALA A 74 4.53 4.88 -25.08
CA ALA A 74 3.32 5.54 -24.59
C ALA A 74 3.09 5.30 -23.09
N THR A 75 3.57 4.18 -22.55
CA THR A 75 3.30 3.76 -21.16
C THR A 75 4.25 4.42 -20.13
N TYR A 76 5.38 4.99 -20.56
CA TYR A 76 6.40 5.57 -19.66
C TYR A 76 5.87 6.60 -18.65
N PRO A 77 5.03 7.58 -19.03
CA PRO A 77 4.51 8.56 -18.08
C PRO A 77 3.75 7.91 -16.91
N PHE A 78 3.01 6.84 -17.21
CA PHE A 78 2.24 6.12 -16.19
C PHE A 78 3.13 5.34 -15.22
N TRP A 79 4.31 4.88 -15.65
CA TRP A 79 5.28 4.28 -14.73
C TRP A 79 5.86 5.28 -13.75
N THR A 80 6.05 6.53 -14.16
CA THR A 80 6.48 7.61 -13.25
C THR A 80 5.40 7.91 -12.21
N ILE A 81 4.14 8.01 -12.62
CA ILE A 81 3.01 8.22 -11.69
C ILE A 81 2.87 7.03 -10.74
N ARG A 82 3.03 5.81 -11.24
CA ARG A 82 3.05 4.59 -10.43
C ARG A 82 4.17 4.62 -9.38
N LEU A 83 5.38 5.01 -9.78
CA LEU A 83 6.51 5.14 -8.86
C LEU A 83 6.20 6.16 -7.78
N LEU A 84 5.64 7.32 -8.14
CA LEU A 84 5.23 8.35 -7.19
C LEU A 84 4.18 7.83 -6.20
N GLY A 85 3.16 7.12 -6.68
CA GLY A 85 2.15 6.50 -5.81
C GLY A 85 2.76 5.46 -4.87
N GLY A 86 3.71 4.66 -5.35
CA GLY A 86 4.48 3.71 -4.54
C GLY A 86 5.37 4.40 -3.49
N LEU A 87 6.01 5.52 -3.83
CA LEU A 87 6.83 6.29 -2.89
C LEU A 87 5.99 6.94 -1.79
N LEU A 88 4.78 7.42 -2.11
CA LEU A 88 3.82 7.87 -1.10
C LEU A 88 3.44 6.73 -0.16
N PHE A 89 3.12 5.55 -0.71
CA PHE A 89 2.80 4.40 0.12
C PHE A 89 3.97 4.00 1.04
N LEU A 90 5.19 3.99 0.51
CA LEU A 90 6.41 3.70 1.26
C LEU A 90 6.67 4.74 2.36
N SER A 91 6.47 6.04 2.09
CA SER A 91 6.62 7.06 3.12
C SER A 91 5.59 6.91 4.24
N GLY A 92 4.36 6.49 3.91
CA GLY A 92 3.36 6.04 4.88
C GLY A 92 3.89 4.91 5.78
N MET A 93 4.54 3.90 5.19
CA MET A 93 5.15 2.80 5.97
C MET A 93 6.27 3.26 6.90
N LEU A 94 7.08 4.23 6.49
CA LEU A 94 8.09 4.83 7.36
C LEU A 94 7.45 5.56 8.55
N ILE A 95 6.34 6.26 8.34
CA ILE A 95 5.56 6.91 9.42
C ILE A 95 5.00 5.85 10.38
N MET A 96 4.51 4.72 9.87
CA MET A 96 4.08 3.60 10.70
C MET A 96 5.23 3.06 11.54
N ALA A 97 6.37 2.74 10.92
CA ALA A 97 7.54 2.23 11.61
C ALA A 97 8.00 3.16 12.74
N TYR A 98 8.02 4.47 12.49
CA TYR A 98 8.34 5.48 13.50
C TYR A 98 7.35 5.48 14.67
N ASN A 99 6.04 5.48 14.39
CA ASN A 99 5.02 5.45 15.44
C ASN A 99 5.07 4.15 16.26
N MET A 100 5.33 3.02 15.61
CA MET A 100 5.52 1.73 16.25
C MET A 100 6.74 1.75 17.18
N PHE A 101 7.88 2.27 16.70
CA PHE A 101 9.11 2.38 17.49
C PHE A 101 8.89 3.19 18.77
N LEU A 102 8.23 4.34 18.69
CA LEU A 102 7.89 5.16 19.87
C LEU A 102 6.95 4.43 20.83
N THR A 103 6.02 3.64 20.31
CA THR A 103 5.11 2.84 21.13
C THR A 103 5.87 1.76 21.89
N MET A 104 6.83 1.08 21.25
CA MET A 104 7.67 0.05 21.86
C MET A 104 8.68 0.64 22.86
N ALA A 105 9.35 1.75 22.52
CA ALA A 105 10.40 2.35 23.34
C ALA A 105 9.91 2.80 24.73
N GLY A 106 8.63 3.14 24.86
CA GLY A 106 8.03 3.53 26.13
C GLY A 106 7.23 2.43 26.85
N GLY A 107 7.33 1.15 26.46
CA GLY A 107 6.55 0.06 27.05
C GLY A 107 7.41 -1.16 27.35
N LYS A 108 7.12 -1.86 28.44
CA LYS A 108 7.64 -3.22 28.67
C LYS A 108 6.67 -4.20 28.00
N ALA A 109 7.19 -5.20 27.30
CA ALA A 109 6.36 -6.27 26.76
C ALA A 109 5.58 -6.91 27.91
N VAL A 110 4.27 -7.04 27.74
CA VAL A 110 3.41 -7.72 28.73
C VAL A 110 3.60 -9.21 28.55
N ASP A 111 3.93 -9.89 29.64
CA ASP A 111 3.96 -11.34 29.69
C ASP A 111 2.51 -11.84 29.76
N ALA A 112 1.90 -12.00 28.59
CA ALA A 112 0.53 -12.45 28.49
C ALA A 112 0.48 -13.94 28.87
N PRO A 113 -0.34 -14.36 29.87
CA PRO A 113 -0.44 -15.76 30.23
C PRO A 113 -0.95 -16.55 29.03
N VAL A 114 -0.23 -17.61 28.67
CA VAL A 114 -0.67 -18.54 27.61
C VAL A 114 -1.96 -19.20 28.08
N LEU A 115 -3.09 -18.76 27.52
CA LEU A 115 -4.37 -19.38 27.79
C LEU A 115 -4.31 -20.81 27.25
N ALA A 116 -4.45 -21.79 28.15
CA ALA A 116 -4.52 -23.19 27.76
C ALA A 116 -5.66 -23.36 26.73
N PRO A 117 -5.46 -24.13 25.64
CA PRO A 117 -6.50 -24.35 24.67
C PRO A 117 -7.75 -24.88 25.38
N ALA A 118 -8.91 -24.29 25.09
CA ALA A 118 -10.17 -24.76 25.63
C ALA A 118 -10.30 -26.24 25.28
N ALA A 119 -10.46 -27.10 26.29
CA ALA A 119 -10.61 -28.53 26.10
C ALA A 119 -11.76 -28.75 25.10
N ALA A 120 -11.49 -29.47 24.02
CA ALA A 120 -12.52 -29.84 23.07
C ALA A 120 -13.56 -30.69 23.81
N HIS A 121 -14.79 -30.18 23.88
CA HIS A 121 -15.96 -30.93 24.33
C HIS A 121 -16.66 -31.56 23.13
#